data_AF-A0A7S3P817-F1
#
_entry.id   AF-A0A7S3P817-F1
#
_cell.length_a   1.000
_cell.length_b   1.000
_cell.length_c   1.000
_cell.angle_alpha   90.00
_cell.angle_beta   90.00
_cell.angle_gamma   90.00
#
_symmetry.space_group_name_H-M   'P 1'
#
loop_
_entity.id
_entity.type
_entity.pdbx_description
1 polymer ?
#
loop_
_entity_poly.entity_id
_entity_poly.type
_entity_poly.pdbx_seq_one_letter_code
_entity_poly.pdbx_strand_id
1 'polypeptide(L)'
;NLDSSVNTHLIARLPEGLKYEAAASIPSLRIVRPTWLDACASKKKWISTKDFLVGAPNDSTTQVVKENIAQEPLLPELDKQLMVDRPDSQLFLDCQVFLVGFHEQSEVKVKLSRLLRRGMATIHWNLNDDITHVIIVDGLEDQVRDAARLLVEQHPNFPSIVSPRWITASWEKNKLENLAQFPPTYVRKAVKAVETTKPSATQNEVSKVLFRGSLF
;
A
#
# COMPACT_ATOMS: atom_id res chain seq x y z
N ASN A 1 27.26 -7.68 31.14
CA ASN A 1 25.85 -7.74 31.53
C ASN A 1 25.12 -6.68 30.73
N LEU A 2 24.70 -7.01 29.51
CA LEU A 2 24.02 -6.09 28.59
C LEU A 2 22.67 -6.72 28.20
N ASP A 3 21.87 -7.03 29.21
CA ASP A 3 20.53 -7.58 29.04
C ASP A 3 19.54 -6.41 28.95
N SER A 4 19.40 -5.85 27.75
CA SER A 4 18.35 -4.89 27.45
C SER A 4 18.03 -4.91 25.96
N SER A 5 17.25 -5.90 25.52
CA SER A 5 16.42 -5.65 24.35
C SER A 5 15.42 -4.56 24.74
N VAL A 6 15.73 -3.31 24.39
CA VAL A 6 14.94 -2.10 24.71
C VAL A 6 13.54 -2.14 24.07
N ASN A 7 13.35 -3.04 23.10
CA ASN A 7 12.11 -3.16 22.34
C ASN A 7 11.08 -4.00 23.08
N THR A 8 9.99 -3.35 23.50
CA THR A 8 8.87 -4.01 24.18
C THR A 8 7.74 -4.38 23.21
N HIS A 9 7.64 -3.71 22.06
CA HIS A 9 6.60 -3.92 21.06
C HIS A 9 7.19 -3.87 19.65
N LEU A 10 6.76 -4.79 18.79
CA LEU A 10 6.90 -4.70 17.34
C LEU A 10 5.55 -4.34 16.75
N ILE A 11 5.50 -3.29 15.94
CA ILE A 11 4.31 -2.95 15.15
C ILE A 11 4.41 -3.68 13.81
N ALA A 12 3.51 -4.63 13.56
CA ALA A 12 3.46 -5.40 12.33
C ALA A 12 2.02 -5.54 11.82
N ARG A 13 1.82 -5.53 10.50
CA ARG A 13 0.49 -5.76 9.90
C ARG A 13 0.19 -7.25 9.72
N LEU A 14 1.23 -8.04 9.43
CA LEU A 14 1.17 -9.44 9.06
C LEU A 14 2.23 -10.25 9.83
N PRO A 15 2.00 -11.55 10.08
CA PRO A 15 2.91 -12.42 10.83
C PRO A 15 4.08 -12.91 9.96
N GLU A 16 4.82 -11.98 9.35
CA GLU A 16 5.88 -12.27 8.39
C GLU A 16 7.00 -11.21 8.49
N GLY A 17 8.17 -11.52 7.94
CA GLY A 17 9.36 -10.67 8.05
C GLY A 17 10.41 -11.24 9.00
N LEU A 18 11.69 -11.02 8.68
CA LEU A 18 12.80 -11.33 9.59
C LEU A 18 12.63 -10.62 10.95
N LYS A 19 12.07 -9.41 10.96
CA LYS A 19 11.75 -8.68 12.18
C LYS A 19 10.67 -9.38 12.99
N TYR A 20 9.63 -9.92 12.33
CA TYR A 20 8.57 -10.69 12.99
C TYR A 20 9.12 -12.01 13.55
N GLU A 21 9.88 -12.77 12.78
CA GLU A 21 10.44 -14.06 13.21
C GLU A 21 11.37 -13.90 14.42
N ALA A 22 12.23 -12.88 14.39
CA ALA A 22 13.10 -12.54 15.52
C ALA A 22 12.28 -12.10 16.74
N ALA A 23 11.27 -11.25 16.53
CA ALA A 23 10.36 -10.79 17.58
C ALA A 23 9.52 -11.92 18.19
N ALA A 24 9.02 -12.85 17.38
CA ALA A 24 8.15 -13.93 17.79
C ALA A 24 8.90 -14.98 18.64
N SER A 25 10.21 -15.04 18.47
CA SER A 25 11.11 -15.87 19.27
C SER A 25 11.40 -15.28 20.66
N ILE A 26 10.96 -14.04 20.94
CA ILE A 26 11.21 -13.34 22.22
C ILE A 26 9.92 -13.36 23.06
N PRO A 27 9.86 -14.09 24.21
CA PRO A 27 8.64 -14.23 25.00
C PRO A 27 8.07 -12.92 25.57
N SER A 28 8.92 -11.93 25.81
CA SER A 28 8.56 -10.64 26.42
C SER A 28 8.14 -9.57 25.41
N LEU A 29 8.35 -9.79 24.11
CA LEU A 29 8.11 -8.80 23.09
C LEU A 29 6.74 -9.01 22.46
N ARG A 30 5.90 -7.96 22.47
CA ARG A 30 4.53 -8.04 21.94
C ARG A 30 4.50 -7.59 20.49
N ILE A 31 4.00 -8.45 19.61
CA ILE A 31 3.79 -8.10 18.21
C ILE A 31 2.33 -7.67 18.03
N VAL A 32 2.13 -6.39 17.74
CA VAL A 32 0.79 -5.78 17.65
C VAL A 32 0.57 -5.08 16.31
N ARG A 33 -0.69 -4.91 15.94
CA ARG A 33 -1.10 -4.17 14.74
C ARG A 33 -0.92 -2.66 14.88
N PRO A 34 -0.78 -1.92 13.76
CA PRO A 34 -0.86 -0.46 13.78
C PRO A 34 -2.14 0.08 14.43
N THR A 35 -3.25 -0.65 14.31
CA THR A 35 -4.53 -0.28 14.94
C THR A 35 -4.48 -0.18 16.47
N TRP A 36 -3.49 -0.80 17.11
CA TRP A 36 -3.24 -0.59 18.53
C TRP A 36 -2.79 0.84 18.84
N LEU A 37 -1.92 1.41 18.00
CA LEU A 37 -1.49 2.81 18.13
C LEU A 37 -2.68 3.75 17.91
N ASP A 38 -3.51 3.48 16.91
CA ASP A 38 -4.74 4.25 16.64
C ASP A 38 -5.68 4.23 17.84
N ALA A 39 -5.85 3.06 18.48
CA ALA A 39 -6.68 2.91 19.67
C ALA A 39 -6.10 3.64 20.89
N CYS A 40 -4.77 3.57 21.09
CA CYS A 40 -4.07 4.31 22.13
C CYS A 40 -4.22 5.82 21.95
N ALA A 41 -4.03 6.33 20.73
CA ALA A 41 -4.16 7.74 20.39
C ALA A 41 -5.60 8.23 20.58
N SER A 42 -6.58 7.49 20.05
CA SER A 42 -8.00 7.85 20.13
C SER A 42 -8.52 7.90 21.57
N LYS A 43 -8.10 6.95 22.41
CA LYS A 43 -8.53 6.86 23.81
C LYS A 43 -7.61 7.63 24.77
N LYS A 44 -6.52 8.23 24.27
CA LYS A 44 -5.47 8.93 25.03
C LYS A 44 -4.99 8.16 26.26
N LYS A 45 -4.86 6.83 26.14
CA LYS A 45 -4.44 5.95 27.22
C LYS A 45 -3.77 4.70 26.68
N TRP A 46 -2.99 4.03 27.53
CA TRP A 46 -2.42 2.73 27.21
C TRP A 46 -3.53 1.67 27.07
N ILE A 47 -3.66 1.08 25.89
CA ILE A 47 -4.66 0.04 25.60
C ILE A 47 -4.02 -1.34 25.71
N SER A 48 -4.78 -2.31 26.22
CA SER A 48 -4.36 -3.72 26.24
C SER A 48 -4.06 -4.20 24.82
N THR A 49 -2.94 -4.92 24.65
CA THR A 49 -2.48 -5.41 23.35
C THR A 49 -3.23 -6.65 22.87
N LYS A 50 -3.98 -7.34 23.74
CA LYS A 50 -4.58 -8.66 23.47
C LYS A 50 -5.43 -8.69 22.20
N ASP A 51 -6.21 -7.64 21.97
CA ASP A 51 -7.14 -7.53 20.83
C ASP A 51 -6.43 -7.12 19.51
N PHE A 52 -5.12 -6.86 19.58
CA PHE A 52 -4.33 -6.31 18.49
C PHE A 52 -3.14 -7.20 18.12
N LEU A 53 -3.02 -8.40 18.70
CA LEU A 53 -1.93 -9.32 18.42
C LEU A 53 -1.99 -9.81 16.96
N VAL A 54 -0.83 -9.90 16.33
CA VAL A 54 -0.67 -10.39 14.97
C VAL A 54 -0.46 -11.91 15.00
N GLY A 55 -1.16 -12.67 14.14
CA GLY A 55 -0.97 -14.13 14.03
C GLY A 55 -1.76 -14.97 15.04
N ALA A 56 -2.81 -14.41 15.65
CA ALA A 56 -3.70 -15.17 16.53
C ALA A 56 -4.45 -16.28 15.74
N PRO A 57 -4.78 -17.43 16.36
CA PRO A 57 -5.39 -18.58 15.66
C PRO A 57 -6.71 -18.28 14.92
N ASN A 58 -7.44 -17.24 15.36
CA ASN A 58 -8.74 -16.83 14.80
C ASN A 58 -8.65 -15.56 13.94
N ASP A 59 -7.45 -15.19 13.52
CA ASP A 59 -7.19 -13.92 12.87
C ASP A 59 -7.68 -13.94 11.41
N SER A 60 -8.94 -13.50 11.22
CA SER A 60 -9.60 -13.36 9.91
C SER A 60 -8.81 -12.48 8.92
N THR A 61 -7.89 -11.67 9.43
CA THR A 61 -6.96 -10.85 8.63
C THR A 61 -6.01 -11.70 7.77
N THR A 62 -5.71 -12.92 8.20
CA THR A 62 -4.84 -13.86 7.44
C THR A 62 -5.45 -14.24 6.10
N GLN A 63 -6.78 -14.15 5.95
CA GLN A 63 -7.49 -14.35 4.67
C GLN A 63 -7.71 -13.04 3.92
N VAL A 64 -8.08 -11.94 4.59
CA VAL A 64 -8.43 -10.67 3.92
C VAL A 64 -7.24 -10.02 3.19
N VAL A 65 -6.00 -10.26 3.62
CA VAL A 65 -4.81 -9.69 2.96
C VAL A 65 -4.22 -10.62 1.89
N LYS A 66 -4.53 -11.92 1.94
CA LYS A 66 -4.13 -12.87 0.88
C LYS A 66 -4.95 -12.70 -0.40
N GLU A 67 -6.17 -12.15 -0.31
CA GLU A 67 -7.14 -12.17 -1.42
C GLU A 67 -7.33 -10.84 -2.17
N ASN A 68 -6.68 -9.73 -1.81
CA ASN A 68 -6.94 -8.42 -2.46
C ASN A 68 -5.75 -7.76 -3.17
N ILE A 69 -4.72 -8.53 -3.53
CA ILE A 69 -3.86 -8.13 -4.65
C ILE A 69 -4.09 -9.17 -5.72
N ALA A 70 -5.09 -8.95 -6.58
CA ALA A 70 -5.22 -9.66 -7.83
C ALA A 70 -3.99 -9.31 -8.69
N GLN A 71 -2.85 -9.92 -8.37
CA GLN A 71 -1.72 -9.98 -9.25
C GLN A 71 -2.08 -10.98 -10.35
N GLU A 72 -2.84 -10.49 -11.33
CA GLU A 72 -2.72 -10.94 -12.70
C GLU A 72 -1.23 -11.15 -13.05
N PRO A 73 -0.84 -12.07 -13.96
CA PRO A 73 0.30 -12.99 -13.88
C PRO A 73 1.70 -12.35 -13.87
N LEU A 74 1.96 -11.41 -12.95
CA LEU A 74 3.23 -10.73 -12.77
C LEU A 74 4.26 -11.70 -12.22
N LEU A 75 3.87 -12.54 -11.27
CA LEU A 75 4.76 -13.54 -10.70
C LEU A 75 5.24 -14.56 -11.76
N PRO A 76 4.35 -15.20 -12.55
CA PRO A 76 4.76 -16.02 -13.69
C PRO A 76 5.64 -15.30 -14.71
N GLU A 77 5.36 -14.03 -15.03
CA GLU A 77 6.18 -13.27 -15.97
C GLU A 77 7.58 -13.00 -15.40
N LEU A 78 7.67 -12.60 -14.13
CA LEU A 78 8.96 -12.43 -13.45
C LEU A 78 9.76 -13.74 -13.41
N ASP A 79 9.10 -14.87 -13.17
CA ASP A 79 9.74 -16.19 -13.21
C ASP A 79 10.29 -16.49 -14.60
N LYS A 80 9.48 -16.33 -15.65
CA LYS A 80 9.91 -16.48 -17.04
C LYS A 80 11.14 -15.62 -17.35
N GLN A 81 11.11 -14.34 -16.98
CA GLN A 81 12.21 -13.41 -17.28
C GLN A 81 13.48 -13.70 -16.48
N LEU A 82 13.38 -14.24 -15.27
CA LEU A 82 14.53 -14.60 -14.44
C LEU A 82 15.12 -15.98 -14.78
N MET A 83 14.33 -16.90 -15.35
CA MET A 83 14.78 -18.21 -15.81
C MET A 83 15.62 -18.13 -17.09
N VAL A 84 15.39 -17.12 -17.93
CA VAL A 84 16.21 -16.89 -19.12
C VAL A 84 17.61 -16.44 -18.70
N ASP A 85 18.62 -17.22 -19.10
CA ASP A 85 20.02 -16.86 -18.89
C ASP A 85 20.42 -15.73 -19.84
N ARG A 86 20.07 -14.50 -19.45
CA ARG A 86 20.45 -13.26 -20.11
C ARG A 86 21.60 -12.61 -19.32
N PRO A 87 22.64 -12.07 -19.97
CA PRO A 87 23.61 -11.27 -19.25
C PRO A 87 22.94 -10.08 -18.56
N ASP A 88 23.59 -9.57 -17.51
CA ASP A 88 23.17 -8.30 -16.92
C ASP A 88 23.16 -7.20 -18.00
N SER A 89 22.22 -6.27 -17.87
CA SER A 89 21.92 -5.25 -18.87
C SER A 89 22.03 -3.87 -18.24
N GLN A 90 22.42 -2.86 -19.01
CA GLN A 90 22.37 -1.46 -18.57
C GLN A 90 20.99 -0.83 -18.77
N LEU A 91 19.97 -1.64 -19.07
CA LEU A 91 18.62 -1.18 -19.41
C LEU A 91 18.04 -0.16 -18.41
N PHE A 92 18.31 -0.34 -17.13
CA PHE A 92 17.84 0.52 -16.04
C PHE A 92 18.96 1.28 -15.34
N LEU A 93 20.11 1.50 -15.99
CA LEU A 93 21.29 2.13 -15.38
C LEU A 93 20.98 3.48 -14.70
N ASP A 94 20.18 4.32 -15.36
CA ASP A 94 19.80 5.64 -14.83
C ASP A 94 18.52 5.62 -13.99
N CYS A 95 17.97 4.43 -13.67
CA CYS A 95 16.76 4.30 -12.90
C CYS A 95 17.04 4.27 -11.39
N GLN A 96 16.65 5.34 -10.71
CA GLN A 96 16.56 5.46 -9.26
C GLN A 96 15.12 5.18 -8.82
N VAL A 97 14.89 4.01 -8.23
CA VAL A 97 13.55 3.41 -8.07
C VAL A 97 13.13 3.37 -6.61
N PHE A 98 11.89 3.80 -6.33
CA PHE A 98 11.22 3.61 -5.05
C PHE A 98 10.00 2.69 -5.22
N LEU A 99 9.89 1.64 -4.39
CA LEU A 99 8.82 0.63 -4.49
C LEU A 99 7.74 0.89 -3.42
N VAL A 100 6.48 1.00 -3.84
CA VAL A 100 5.33 1.32 -2.98
C VAL A 100 4.29 0.20 -2.99
N GLY A 101 3.85 -0.20 -1.79
CA GLY A 101 2.75 -1.15 -1.61
C GLY A 101 3.15 -2.63 -1.71
N PHE A 102 4.42 -2.94 -1.92
CA PHE A 102 4.91 -4.31 -1.92
C PHE A 102 5.14 -4.83 -0.49
N HIS A 103 4.72 -6.06 -0.22
CA HIS A 103 5.10 -6.73 1.02
C HIS A 103 6.60 -7.09 1.01
N GLU A 104 7.32 -6.84 2.11
CA GLU A 104 8.79 -6.89 2.20
C GLU A 104 9.38 -8.23 1.77
N GLN A 105 8.68 -9.32 2.06
CA GLN A 105 9.11 -10.69 1.74
C GLN A 105 8.28 -11.34 0.62
N SER A 106 7.39 -10.59 -0.04
CA SER A 106 6.65 -11.16 -1.16
C SER A 106 7.61 -11.61 -2.26
N GLU A 107 7.38 -12.80 -2.82
CA GLU A 107 8.18 -13.31 -3.94
C GLU A 107 8.25 -12.31 -5.08
N VAL A 108 7.17 -11.58 -5.30
CA VAL A 108 7.04 -10.54 -6.31
C VAL A 108 8.05 -9.43 -6.06
N LYS A 109 8.12 -8.89 -4.83
CA LYS A 109 9.11 -7.85 -4.49
C LYS A 109 10.53 -8.38 -4.68
N VAL A 110 10.80 -9.60 -4.24
CA VAL A 110 12.12 -10.23 -4.35
C VAL A 110 12.53 -10.39 -5.82
N LYS A 111 11.67 -10.97 -6.64
CA LYS A 111 11.94 -11.23 -8.07
C LYS A 111 12.01 -9.93 -8.88
N LEU A 112 11.10 -8.98 -8.64
CA LEU A 112 11.13 -7.66 -9.26
C LEU A 112 12.43 -6.92 -8.91
N SER A 113 12.85 -6.96 -7.64
CA SER A 113 14.09 -6.32 -7.20
C SER A 113 15.33 -6.97 -7.82
N ARG A 114 15.31 -8.30 -8.02
CA ARG A 114 16.38 -9.00 -8.74
C ARG A 114 16.45 -8.54 -10.20
N LEU A 115 15.30 -8.46 -10.88
CA LEU A 115 15.22 -8.04 -12.28
C LEU A 115 15.74 -6.60 -12.48
N LEU A 116 15.28 -5.67 -11.63
CA LEU A 116 15.75 -4.28 -11.62
C LEU A 116 17.28 -4.18 -11.42
N ARG A 117 17.83 -4.93 -10.46
CA ARG A 117 19.27 -4.92 -10.18
C ARG A 117 20.10 -5.55 -11.31
N ARG A 118 19.61 -6.62 -11.97
CA ARG A 118 20.24 -7.15 -13.19
C ARG A 118 20.23 -6.15 -14.35
N GLY A 119 19.29 -5.22 -14.34
CA GLY A 119 19.26 -4.06 -15.24
C GLY A 119 20.05 -2.85 -14.76
N MET A 120 20.81 -2.97 -13.67
CA MET A 120 21.59 -1.91 -13.03
C MET A 120 20.78 -0.76 -12.41
N ALA A 121 19.48 -0.96 -12.13
CA ALA A 121 18.69 0.01 -11.38
C ALA A 121 19.16 0.09 -9.92
N THR A 122 19.07 1.30 -9.34
CA THR A 122 19.23 1.51 -7.90
C THR A 122 17.87 1.52 -7.23
N ILE A 123 17.67 0.66 -6.23
CA ILE A 123 16.41 0.59 -5.47
C ILE A 123 16.63 1.24 -4.11
N HIS A 124 15.87 2.30 -3.84
CA HIS A 124 15.94 3.06 -2.61
C HIS A 124 14.92 2.56 -1.59
N TRP A 125 15.31 2.59 -0.32
CA TRP A 125 14.45 2.22 0.80
C TRP A 125 13.47 3.33 1.18
N ASN A 126 13.84 4.58 0.89
CA ASN A 126 13.06 5.77 1.20
C ASN A 126 12.97 6.65 -0.06
N LEU A 127 11.89 7.40 -0.18
CA LEU A 127 11.80 8.49 -1.14
C LEU A 127 12.88 9.55 -0.82
N ASN A 128 13.60 10.00 -1.84
CA ASN A 128 14.67 11.00 -1.74
C ASN A 128 14.81 11.73 -3.08
N ASP A 129 15.57 12.81 -3.10
CA ASP A 129 15.66 13.68 -4.27
C ASP A 129 16.15 12.97 -5.54
N ASP A 130 16.92 11.88 -5.43
CA ASP A 130 17.44 11.16 -6.60
C ASP A 130 16.38 10.30 -7.30
N ILE A 131 15.21 10.08 -6.70
CA ILE A 131 14.19 9.20 -7.26
C ILE A 131 13.70 9.69 -8.62
N THR A 132 13.69 8.76 -9.58
CA THR A 132 13.24 8.96 -10.97
C THR A 132 11.94 8.21 -11.25
N HIS A 133 11.73 7.08 -10.59
CA HIS A 133 10.56 6.21 -10.80
C HIS A 133 9.99 5.76 -9.46
N VAL A 134 8.67 5.91 -9.30
CA VAL A 134 7.90 5.35 -8.19
C VAL A 134 7.06 4.19 -8.74
N ILE A 135 7.40 2.97 -8.35
CA ILE A 135 6.70 1.77 -8.79
C ILE A 135 5.63 1.43 -7.76
N ILE A 136 4.37 1.53 -8.15
CA ILE A 136 3.24 1.27 -7.25
C ILE A 136 2.64 -0.08 -7.61
N VAL A 137 2.45 -0.96 -6.61
CA VAL A 137 1.73 -2.22 -6.82
C VAL A 137 0.31 -1.95 -7.32
N ASP A 138 -0.14 -2.77 -8.26
CA ASP A 138 -1.51 -2.73 -8.76
C ASP A 138 -2.51 -3.09 -7.63
N GLY A 139 -3.67 -2.44 -7.63
CA GLY A 139 -4.75 -2.68 -6.67
C GLY A 139 -4.55 -2.09 -5.28
N LEU A 140 -3.57 -1.19 -5.10
CA LEU A 140 -3.33 -0.50 -3.84
C LEU A 140 -4.53 0.38 -3.42
N GLU A 141 -4.75 0.51 -2.11
CA GLU A 141 -5.81 1.36 -1.56
C GLU A 141 -5.66 2.83 -1.98
N ASP A 142 -6.79 3.46 -2.30
CA ASP A 142 -6.86 4.85 -2.79
C ASP A 142 -6.07 5.84 -1.92
N GLN A 143 -6.12 5.70 -0.59
CA GLN A 143 -5.41 6.59 0.34
C GLN A 143 -3.89 6.54 0.16
N VAL A 144 -3.32 5.34 0.03
CA VAL A 144 -1.87 5.17 -0.11
C VAL A 144 -1.42 5.65 -1.49
N ARG A 145 -2.25 5.41 -2.52
CA ARG A 145 -2.03 5.94 -3.86
C ARG A 145 -2.03 7.47 -3.87
N ASP A 146 -3.05 8.08 -3.29
CA ASP A 146 -3.21 9.53 -3.31
C ASP A 146 -2.07 10.22 -2.53
N ALA A 147 -1.62 9.59 -1.43
CA ALA A 147 -0.41 10.01 -0.73
C ALA A 147 0.85 9.90 -1.62
N ALA A 148 1.02 8.79 -2.34
CA ALA A 148 2.15 8.63 -3.26
C ALA A 148 2.13 9.68 -4.38
N ARG A 149 0.95 10.00 -4.94
CA ARG A 149 0.80 11.06 -5.94
C ARG A 149 1.18 12.43 -5.39
N LEU A 150 0.66 12.78 -4.22
CA LEU A 150 0.98 14.05 -3.57
C LEU A 150 2.49 14.19 -3.31
N LEU A 151 3.14 13.12 -2.86
CA LEU A 151 4.60 13.11 -2.65
C LEU A 151 5.36 13.33 -3.96
N VAL A 152 4.91 12.76 -5.07
CA VAL A 152 5.52 12.96 -6.39
C VAL A 152 5.31 14.39 -6.91
N GLU A 153 4.12 14.97 -6.72
CA GLU A 153 3.82 16.36 -7.11
C GLU A 153 4.67 17.38 -6.37
N GLN A 154 5.06 17.06 -5.13
CA GLN A 154 5.93 17.90 -4.30
C GLN A 154 7.41 17.58 -4.48
N HIS A 155 7.76 16.57 -5.26
CA HIS A 155 9.13 16.11 -5.41
C HIS A 155 9.91 17.00 -6.39
N PRO A 156 11.16 17.41 -6.08
CA PRO A 156 11.94 18.32 -6.93
C PRO A 156 12.15 17.78 -8.35
N ASN A 157 12.26 16.46 -8.48
CA ASN A 157 12.53 15.77 -9.74
C ASN A 157 11.31 15.14 -10.42
N PHE A 158 10.09 15.37 -9.90
CA PHE A 158 8.82 14.88 -10.50
C PHE A 158 8.89 13.43 -11.03
N PRO A 159 9.20 12.43 -10.17
CA PRO A 159 9.43 11.07 -10.60
C PRO A 159 8.19 10.46 -11.25
N SER A 160 8.40 9.58 -12.23
CA SER A 160 7.31 8.95 -12.94
C SER A 160 6.67 7.82 -12.11
N ILE A 161 5.35 7.88 -11.96
CA ILE A 161 4.56 6.83 -11.30
C ILE A 161 4.15 5.77 -12.32
N VAL A 162 4.55 4.51 -12.10
CA VAL A 162 4.23 3.40 -13.03
C VAL A 162 3.90 2.08 -12.31
N SER A 163 3.18 1.22 -13.01
CA SER A 163 2.90 -0.17 -12.62
C SER A 163 4.18 -1.03 -12.68
N PRO A 164 4.28 -2.14 -11.92
CA PRO A 164 5.41 -3.05 -12.01
C PRO A 164 5.54 -3.71 -13.39
N ARG A 165 4.46 -3.72 -14.18
CA ARG A 165 4.44 -4.26 -15.54
C ARG A 165 5.30 -3.48 -16.52
N TRP A 166 5.59 -2.21 -16.25
CA TRP A 166 6.56 -1.44 -17.04
C TRP A 166 7.94 -2.10 -17.01
N ILE A 167 8.34 -2.65 -15.87
CA ILE A 167 9.64 -3.30 -15.70
C ILE A 167 9.68 -4.59 -16.51
N THR A 168 8.67 -5.45 -16.39
CA THR A 168 8.63 -6.71 -17.13
C THR A 168 8.55 -6.48 -18.64
N ALA A 169 7.74 -5.52 -19.09
CA ALA A 169 7.62 -5.19 -20.52
C ALA A 169 8.92 -4.58 -21.08
N SER A 170 9.55 -3.69 -20.32
CA SER A 170 10.84 -3.09 -20.72
C SER A 170 11.93 -4.14 -20.79
N TRP A 171 11.98 -5.04 -19.81
CA TRP A 171 12.95 -6.13 -19.77
C TRP A 171 12.76 -7.10 -20.93
N GLU A 172 11.53 -7.55 -21.19
CA GLU A 172 11.21 -8.46 -22.28
C GLU A 172 11.69 -7.92 -23.63
N LYS A 173 11.41 -6.64 -23.91
CA LYS A 173 11.79 -5.94 -25.14
C LYS A 173 13.24 -5.43 -25.15
N ASN A 174 13.94 -5.55 -24.02
CA ASN A 174 15.27 -4.97 -23.80
C ASN A 174 15.35 -3.48 -24.18
N LYS A 175 14.30 -2.72 -23.84
CA LYS A 175 14.16 -1.29 -24.14
C LYS A 175 13.23 -0.66 -23.12
N LEU A 176 13.54 0.56 -22.65
CA LEU A 176 12.64 1.31 -21.79
C LEU A 176 11.34 1.62 -22.52
N GLU A 177 10.25 1.05 -22.04
CA GLU A 177 8.93 1.26 -22.61
C GLU A 177 8.35 2.62 -22.23
N ASN A 178 7.37 3.08 -23.01
CA ASN A 178 6.70 4.35 -22.75
C ASN A 178 5.89 4.26 -21.44
N LEU A 179 6.28 5.07 -20.46
CA LEU A 179 5.69 5.13 -19.12
C LEU A 179 4.17 5.32 -19.12
N ALA A 180 3.62 6.12 -20.06
CA ALA A 180 2.20 6.41 -20.14
C ALA A 180 1.34 5.18 -20.47
N GLN A 181 1.94 4.11 -21.00
CA GLN A 181 1.27 2.84 -21.27
C GLN A 181 1.15 1.94 -20.04
N PHE A 182 1.83 2.27 -18.94
CA PHE A 182 1.89 1.46 -17.72
C PHE A 182 1.48 2.26 -16.48
N PRO A 183 0.30 2.92 -16.47
CA PRO A 183 -0.21 3.49 -15.24
C PRO A 183 -0.53 2.37 -14.23
N PRO A 184 -0.36 2.59 -12.92
CA PRO A 184 -0.86 1.64 -11.93
C PRO A 184 -2.38 1.44 -12.09
N THR A 185 -2.83 0.20 -11.99
CA THR A 185 -4.24 -0.18 -12.01
C THR A 185 -4.81 -0.17 -10.59
N TYR A 186 -6.09 0.20 -10.45
CA TYR A 186 -6.71 0.42 -9.15
C TYR A 186 -8.00 -0.37 -9.02
N VAL A 187 -8.20 -1.00 -7.86
CA VAL A 187 -9.50 -1.58 -7.51
C VAL A 187 -10.35 -0.48 -6.91
N ARG A 188 -11.40 -0.03 -7.61
CA ARG A 188 -12.42 0.82 -6.99
C ARG A 188 -13.10 0.01 -5.89
N LYS A 189 -13.01 0.45 -4.62
CA LYS A 189 -13.96 -0.02 -3.60
C LYS A 189 -15.35 0.40 -4.07
N ALA A 190 -16.24 -0.58 -4.30
CA ALA A 190 -17.65 -0.28 -4.50
C ALA A 190 -18.13 0.46 -3.25
N VAL A 191 -18.47 1.74 -3.39
CA VAL A 191 -19.08 2.51 -2.32
C VAL A 191 -20.38 1.78 -2.00
N LYS A 192 -20.50 1.19 -0.81
CA LYS A 192 -21.81 0.77 -0.30
C LYS A 192 -22.65 2.03 -0.26
N ALA A 193 -23.62 2.13 -1.15
CA ALA A 193 -24.61 3.19 -1.12
C ALA A 193 -25.26 3.15 0.27
N VAL A 194 -24.97 4.16 1.09
CA VAL A 194 -25.77 4.44 2.27
C VAL A 194 -27.10 4.92 1.71
N GLU A 195 -28.11 4.06 1.74
CA GLU A 195 -29.49 4.45 1.50
C GLU A 195 -29.85 5.51 2.54
N THR A 196 -29.68 6.77 2.19
CA THR A 196 -30.32 7.88 2.87
C THR A 196 -31.81 7.74 2.58
N THR A 197 -32.52 7.09 3.50
CA THR A 197 -33.98 7.11 3.54
C THR A 197 -34.43 8.57 3.60
N LYS A 198 -35.03 9.04 2.50
CA LYS A 198 -35.79 10.28 2.46
C LYS A 198 -36.88 10.21 3.53
N PRO A 199 -37.04 11.20 4.43
CA PRO A 199 -38.24 11.27 5.24
C PRO A 199 -39.43 11.54 4.32
N SER A 200 -40.38 10.60 4.37
CA SER A 200 -41.71 10.65 3.81
C SER A 200 -42.43 11.94 4.24
N ALA A 201 -42.70 12.83 3.29
CA ALA A 201 -43.61 13.96 3.51
C ALA A 201 -45.05 13.47 3.35
N THR A 202 -45.70 13.16 4.47
CA THR A 202 -47.15 13.01 4.53
C THR A 202 -47.77 14.39 4.55
N GLN A 203 -48.58 14.66 3.52
CA GLN A 203 -49.47 15.81 3.43
C GLN A 203 -50.42 15.85 4.64
N ASN A 204 -50.58 17.03 5.23
CA ASN A 204 -51.83 17.41 5.88
C ASN A 204 -52.09 18.90 5.58
N GLU A 205 -53.07 19.09 4.70
CA GLU A 205 -53.96 20.26 4.60
C GLU A 205 -54.60 20.50 6.00
N VAL A 206 -54.96 21.68 6.52
CA VAL A 206 -55.74 22.82 6.01
C VAL A 206 -55.56 23.98 7.03
N SER A 207 -55.47 25.24 6.58
CA SER A 207 -56.32 26.38 7.02
C SER A 207 -55.66 27.75 6.84
N LYS A 208 -56.28 28.54 5.95
CA LYS A 208 -56.18 29.99 5.79
C LYS A 208 -56.45 30.73 7.11
N VAL A 209 -55.71 31.79 7.42
CA VAL A 209 -56.26 33.11 7.81
C VAL A 209 -55.30 34.22 7.39
N LEU A 210 -55.89 35.26 6.79
CA LEU A 210 -55.34 36.57 6.43
C LEU A 210 -54.48 37.22 7.52
N PHE A 211 -53.48 38.03 7.14
CA PHE A 211 -53.45 39.43 7.56
C PHE A 211 -52.58 40.28 6.60
N ARG A 212 -53.19 41.37 6.12
CA ARG A 212 -52.55 42.50 5.43
C ARG A 212 -51.63 43.24 6.41
N GLY A 213 -50.52 43.80 5.94
CA GLY A 213 -49.75 44.79 6.71
C GLY A 213 -48.58 45.34 5.91
N SER A 214 -48.67 46.61 5.55
CA SER A 214 -47.75 47.39 4.73
C SER A 214 -46.78 48.20 5.61
N LEU A 215 -45.72 48.72 4.97
CA LEU A 215 -44.77 49.78 5.41
C LEU A 215 -43.70 49.32 6.41
N PHE A 216 -42.40 49.56 6.23
CA PHE A 216 -41.66 50.59 5.51
C PHE A 216 -40.47 50.03 4.73
#